data_AF-A0A9P6IKP1-F1
#
_entry.id   AF-A0A9P6IKP1-F1
#
_cell.length_a   1.000
_cell.length_b   1.000
_cell.length_c   1.000
_cell.angle_alpha   90.00
_cell.angle_beta   90.00
_cell.angle_gamma   90.00
#
_symmetry.space_group_name_H-M   'P 1'
#
loop_
_entity.id
_entity.type
_entity.pdbx_description
1 polymer ?
#
loop_
_entity_poly.entity_id
_entity_poly.type
_entity_poly.pdbx_seq_one_letter_code
_entity_poly.pdbx_strand_id
1 'polypeptide(L)'
;MGDIHAPLCERWTVKLFKVAMLKMRRMSEGHLRFVALAVSCDYNHYITPCGICRQFMNEFGKNLEIFFVNNDRTYKHSVLADLLPFAFGPEDLPSNDPKE
;
A
#
# COMPACT_ATOMS: atom_id res chain seq x y z
N MET A 1 18.80 22.20 9.07
CA MET A 1 17.83 21.58 8.15
C MET A 1 18.46 20.27 7.67
N GLY A 2 18.09 19.15 8.30
CA GLY A 2 18.73 17.86 8.06
C GLY A 2 18.09 17.13 6.89
N ASP A 3 18.89 16.83 5.88
CA ASP A 3 18.55 15.98 4.75
C ASP A 3 18.15 14.58 5.22
N ILE A 4 16.86 14.26 5.09
CA ILE A 4 16.38 12.88 5.13
C ILE A 4 16.64 12.24 3.77
N HIS A 5 17.89 11.83 3.54
CA HIS A 5 18.18 10.79 2.56
C HIS A 5 17.43 9.53 3.01
N ALA A 6 16.40 9.13 2.26
CA ALA A 6 15.74 7.84 2.40
C ALA A 6 16.24 6.92 1.28
N PRO A 7 17.41 6.25 1.45
CA PRO A 7 17.87 5.26 0.49
C PRO A 7 17.09 3.98 0.78
N LEU A 8 16.16 3.61 -0.10
CA LEU A 8 15.57 2.25 -0.24
C LEU A 8 14.41 2.19 -1.27
N CYS A 9 14.11 3.28 -1.98
CA CYS A 9 12.95 3.38 -2.89
C CYS A 9 13.07 2.62 -4.23
N GLU A 10 14.17 1.91 -4.51
CA GLU A 10 14.49 1.49 -5.89
C GLU A 10 14.06 0.08 -6.32
N ARG A 11 13.30 -0.71 -5.54
CA ARG A 11 13.08 -2.13 -5.91
C ARG A 11 11.67 -2.60 -6.24
N TRP A 12 10.66 -1.71 -6.30
CA TRP A 12 9.27 -2.16 -6.51
C TRP A 12 8.47 -1.27 -7.45
N THR A 13 8.97 -1.08 -8.67
CA THR A 13 8.21 -0.41 -9.75
C THR A 13 7.35 -1.42 -10.49
N VAL A 14 6.07 -1.55 -10.10
CA VAL A 14 5.05 -2.16 -10.98
C VAL A 14 4.92 -1.27 -12.22
N LYS A 15 5.29 -1.79 -13.38
CA LYS A 15 5.71 -1.05 -14.59
C LYS A 15 4.62 -0.23 -15.32
N LEU A 16 3.47 0.04 -14.70
CA LEU A 16 2.42 0.93 -15.24
C LEU A 16 1.91 1.99 -14.25
N PHE A 17 2.31 1.93 -12.98
CA PHE A 17 1.84 2.84 -11.92
C PHE A 17 3.03 3.23 -11.06
N LYS A 18 3.26 4.53 -10.87
CA LYS A 18 4.22 4.97 -9.84
C LYS A 18 3.51 4.81 -8.49
N VAL A 19 3.61 3.61 -7.93
CA VAL A 19 3.17 3.35 -6.56
C VAL A 19 4.33 3.69 -5.63
N ALA A 20 4.19 4.77 -4.87
CA ALA A 20 5.15 5.18 -3.88
C ALA A 20 4.62 4.82 -2.49
N MET A 21 5.30 3.91 -1.81
CA MET A 21 5.07 3.62 -0.39
C MET A 21 5.61 4.79 0.43
N LEU A 22 4.72 5.55 1.08
CA LEU A 22 5.10 6.85 1.65
C LEU A 22 5.62 6.75 3.08
N LYS A 23 5.16 5.77 3.88
CA LYS A 23 5.52 5.73 5.29
C LYS A 23 5.44 4.34 5.90
N MET A 24 6.60 3.82 6.28
CA MET A 24 6.71 2.68 7.20
C MET A 24 6.90 3.23 8.62
N ARG A 25 6.09 2.76 9.58
CA ARG A 25 6.34 3.00 11.01
C ARG A 25 6.90 1.73 11.63
N ARG A 26 8.08 1.84 12.20
CA ARG A 26 8.69 0.76 12.99
C ARG A 26 8.05 0.75 14.37
N MET A 27 7.54 -0.40 14.80
CA MET A 27 7.12 -0.61 16.18
C MET A 27 8.31 -1.11 17.02
N SER A 28 8.20 -0.96 18.34
CA SER A 28 9.23 -1.33 19.33
C SER A 28 9.69 -2.80 19.22
N GLU A 29 8.90 -3.66 18.57
CA GLU A 29 9.16 -5.09 18.40
C GLU A 29 9.78 -5.45 17.03
N GLY A 30 10.26 -4.48 16.26
CA GLY A 30 10.94 -4.73 14.98
C GLY A 30 10.02 -4.95 13.78
N HIS A 31 8.70 -4.99 13.98
CA HIS A 31 7.72 -5.05 12.91
C HIS A 31 7.52 -3.68 12.24
N LEU A 32 7.61 -3.65 10.90
CA LEU A 32 7.28 -2.48 10.08
C LEU A 32 5.79 -2.54 9.71
N ARG A 33 5.02 -1.53 10.10
CA ARG A 33 3.64 -1.35 9.63
C ARG A 33 3.60 -0.25 8.58
N PHE A 34 2.97 -0.53 7.46
CA PHE A 34 2.67 0.49 6.46
C PHE A 34 1.56 1.39 6.98
N VAL A 35 1.79 2.71 6.92
CA VAL A 35 0.84 3.70 7.42
C VAL A 35 0.07 4.33 6.25
N ALA A 36 0.73 4.55 5.11
CA ALA A 36 0.12 5.16 3.94
C ALA A 36 0.89 4.83 2.65
N LEU A 37 0.17 4.88 1.53
CA LEU A 37 0.66 4.67 0.18
C LEU A 37 0.12 5.76 -0.75
N ALA A 38 0.93 6.23 -1.69
CA ALA A 38 0.49 7.10 -2.78
C ALA A 38 0.59 6.40 -4.13
N VAL A 39 -0.39 6.65 -4.98
CA VAL A 39 -0.43 6.20 -6.37
C VAL A 39 -0.45 7.44 -7.25
N SER A 40 0.51 7.53 -8.18
CA SER A 40 0.50 8.53 -9.23
C SER A 40 0.69 7.90 -10.61
N CYS A 41 0.25 8.64 -11.63
CA CYS A 41 0.45 8.29 -13.02
C CYS A 41 0.61 9.57 -13.83
N ASP A 42 1.28 9.47 -14.97
CA ASP A 42 1.58 10.62 -15.83
C ASP A 42 0.34 11.07 -16.65
N TYR A 43 -0.84 10.48 -16.44
CA TYR A 43 -2.11 10.91 -17.03
C TYR A 43 -2.79 12.03 -16.22
N ASN A 44 -3.57 12.89 -16.89
CA ASN A 44 -4.29 14.02 -16.27
C ASN A 44 -5.56 13.61 -15.49
N HIS A 45 -5.63 12.40 -14.94
CA HIS A 45 -6.75 11.95 -14.12
C HIS A 45 -6.26 11.03 -12.99
N TYR A 46 -7.00 11.01 -11.88
CA TYR A 46 -6.69 10.09 -10.78
C TYR A 46 -6.78 8.65 -11.23
N ILE A 47 -5.75 7.88 -10.91
CA ILE A 47 -5.70 6.47 -11.22
C ILE A 47 -5.88 5.65 -9.94
N THR A 48 -6.67 4.59 -10.02
CA THR A 48 -6.88 3.68 -8.88
C THR A 48 -6.08 2.40 -9.08
N PRO A 49 -5.56 1.75 -8.00
CA PRO A 49 -4.86 0.49 -8.10
C PRO A 49 -5.77 -0.59 -8.67
N CYS A 50 -5.22 -1.48 -9.48
CA CYS A 50 -5.94 -2.65 -9.98
C CYS A 50 -6.15 -3.70 -8.87
N GLY A 51 -6.99 -4.72 -9.12
CA GLY A 51 -7.35 -5.73 -8.13
C GLY A 51 -6.15 -6.46 -7.52
N ILE A 52 -5.16 -6.85 -8.34
CA ILE A 52 -3.96 -7.53 -7.84
C ILE A 52 -3.08 -6.63 -6.96
N CYS A 53 -2.99 -5.33 -7.27
CA CYS A 53 -2.30 -4.38 -6.40
C CYS A 53 -3.03 -4.22 -5.07
N ARG A 54 -4.37 -4.17 -5.07
CA ARG A 54 -5.17 -4.11 -3.84
C ARG A 54 -4.96 -5.36 -2.98
N GLN A 55 -4.98 -6.54 -3.59
CA GLN A 55 -4.74 -7.80 -2.88
C GLN A 55 -3.32 -7.86 -2.31
N PHE A 56 -2.31 -7.43 -3.08
CA PHE A 56 -0.94 -7.35 -2.58
C PHE A 56 -0.82 -6.37 -1.40
N MET A 57 -1.48 -5.21 -1.46
CA MET A 57 -1.52 -4.27 -0.33
C MET A 57 -2.25 -4.84 0.90
N ASN A 58 -3.21 -5.75 0.70
CA ASN A 58 -4.00 -6.35 1.78
C ASN A 58 -3.13 -7.15 2.76
N GLU A 59 -2.08 -7.80 2.26
CA GLU A 59 -1.07 -8.51 3.07
C GLU A 59 -0.37 -7.60 4.11
N PHE A 60 -0.33 -6.29 3.83
CA PHE A 60 0.35 -5.31 4.67
C PHE A 60 -0.60 -4.57 5.62
N GLY A 61 -1.92 -4.75 5.44
CA GLY A 61 -2.95 -4.25 6.34
C GLY A 61 -4.18 -3.70 5.62
N LYS A 62 -5.35 -4.13 6.09
CA LYS A 62 -6.69 -3.70 5.60
C LYS A 62 -6.95 -2.20 5.77
N ASN A 63 -6.35 -1.58 6.78
CA ASN A 63 -6.54 -0.16 7.12
C ASN A 63 -5.46 0.74 6.50
N LEU A 64 -4.87 0.33 5.38
CA LEU A 64 -3.85 1.12 4.70
C LEU A 64 -4.48 2.35 4.05
N GLU A 65 -3.94 3.53 4.36
CA GLU A 65 -4.35 4.79 3.75
C GLU A 65 -3.77 4.92 2.34
N ILE A 66 -4.61 5.24 1.35
CA ILE A 66 -4.21 5.34 -0.06
C ILE A 66 -4.52 6.74 -0.59
N PHE A 67 -3.51 7.39 -1.13
CA PHE A 67 -3.58 8.71 -1.73
C PHE A 67 -3.42 8.61 -3.25
N PHE A 68 -4.42 9.06 -4.01
CA PHE A 68 -4.35 9.15 -5.46
C PHE A 68 -3.87 10.54 -5.83
N VAL A 69 -2.64 10.67 -6.31
CA VAL A 69 -2.00 11.96 -6.59
C VAL A 69 -1.98 12.19 -8.09
N ASN A 70 -2.44 13.37 -8.50
CA ASN A 70 -2.41 13.83 -9.88
C ASN A 70 -1.19 14.73 -10.14
N ASN A 71 -0.85 14.95 -11.41
CA ASN A 71 0.32 15.75 -11.81
C ASN A 71 0.24 17.21 -11.36
N ASP A 72 -0.97 17.75 -11.21
CA ASP A 72 -1.25 19.09 -10.66
C ASP A 72 -1.09 19.18 -9.14
N ARG A 73 -0.59 18.12 -8.49
CA ARG A 73 -0.42 17.97 -7.03
C ARG A 73 -1.73 17.92 -6.25
N THR A 74 -2.88 17.86 -6.91
CA THR A 74 -4.14 17.53 -6.24
C THR A 74 -4.14 16.05 -5.86
N TYR A 75 -4.89 15.70 -4.83
CA TYR A 75 -5.01 14.31 -4.40
C TYR A 75 -6.42 13.94 -3.95
N LYS A 76 -6.73 12.66 -4.09
CA LYS A 76 -7.88 12.00 -3.44
C LYS A 76 -7.38 10.99 -2.42
N HIS A 77 -8.24 10.62 -1.49
CA HIS A 77 -7.90 9.75 -0.37
C HIS A 77 -8.96 8.65 -0.21
N SER A 78 -8.54 7.46 0.19
CA SER A 78 -9.39 6.32 0.51
C SER A 78 -8.63 5.32 1.39
N VAL A 79 -9.33 4.44 2.09
CA VAL A 79 -8.75 3.32 2.84
C VAL A 79 -8.83 2.05 1.98
N LEU A 80 -7.83 1.17 2.10
CA LEU A 80 -7.81 -0.09 1.33
C LEU A 80 -9.07 -0.95 1.55
N ALA A 81 -9.61 -0.99 2.77
CA ALA A 81 -10.83 -1.72 3.10
C ALA A 81 -12.04 -1.28 2.23
N ASP A 82 -12.12 -0.01 1.84
CA ASP A 82 -13.18 0.50 0.97
C ASP A 82 -12.96 0.10 -0.50
N LEU A 83 -11.68 -0.03 -0.90
CA LEU A 83 -11.30 -0.43 -2.25
C LEU A 83 -11.35 -1.94 -2.46
N LEU A 84 -11.28 -2.72 -1.39
CA LEU A 84 -11.30 -4.19 -1.42
C LEU A 84 -12.15 -4.72 -0.25
N PRO A 85 -13.47 -4.54 -0.31
CA PRO A 85 -14.36 -5.04 0.72
C PRO A 85 -14.34 -6.57 0.74
N PHE A 86 -14.46 -7.15 1.93
CA PHE A 86 -14.43 -8.62 2.14
C PHE A 86 -13.17 -9.28 1.56
N ALA A 87 -12.04 -8.59 1.63
CA ALA A 87 -10.77 -9.09 1.13
C ALA A 87 -10.39 -10.42 1.81
N PHE A 88 -10.12 -11.44 0.99
CA PHE A 88 -9.49 -12.68 1.42
C PHE A 88 -8.15 -12.36 2.09
N GLY A 89 -7.90 -12.94 3.26
CA GLY A 89 -6.67 -12.72 4.01
C GLY A 89 -6.18 -13.98 4.73
N PRO A 90 -5.11 -13.86 5.52
CA PRO A 90 -4.56 -14.95 6.31
C PRO A 90 -5.58 -15.61 7.25
N GLU A 91 -6.60 -14.87 7.69
CA GLU A 91 -7.69 -15.40 8.53
C GLU A 91 -8.60 -16.41 7.81
N ASP A 92 -8.61 -16.41 6.48
CA ASP A 92 -9.44 -17.32 5.67
C ASP A 92 -8.69 -18.62 5.31
N LEU A 93 -7.39 -18.69 5.64
CA LEU A 93 -6.60 -19.89 5.43
C LEU A 93 -6.85 -20.88 6.59
N PRO A 94 -7.01 -22.19 6.30
CA PRO A 94 -7.09 -23.19 7.35
C PRO A 94 -5.80 -23.19 8.16
N SER A 95 -5.90 -23.22 9.50
CA SER A 95 -4.72 -23.37 10.35
C SER A 95 -4.03 -24.69 10.02
N ASN A 96 -2.73 -24.65 9.79
CA ASN A 96 -1.93 -25.83 9.51
C ASN A 96 -1.60 -26.60 10.80
N ASP A 97 -2.60 -26.75 11.68
CA ASP A 97 -2.47 -27.55 12.89
C ASP A 97 -2.46 -29.03 12.46
N PRO A 98 -1.43 -29.81 12.83
CA PRO A 98 -1.43 -31.23 12.55
C PRO A 98 -2.65 -31.84 13.23
N LYS A 99 -3.54 -32.42 12.42
CA LYS A 99 -4.64 -33.23 12.94
C LYS A 99 -4.02 -34.50 13.54
N GLU A 100 -4.25 -34.68 14.83
CA GLU A 100 -3.89 -35.85 15.65
C GLU A 100 -4.37 -37.17 15.01
#